data_AF-A0A838QQ85-F1
#
_entry.id   AF-A0A838QQ85-F1
#
_cell.length_a   1.000
_cell.length_b   1.000
_cell.length_c   1.000
_cell.angle_alpha   90.00
_cell.angle_beta   90.00
_cell.angle_gamma   90.00
#
_symmetry.space_group_name_H-M   'P 1'
#
loop_
_entity.id
_entity.type
_entity.pdbx_description
1 polymer ?
#
loop_
_entity_poly.entity_id
_entity_poly.type
_entity_poly.pdbx_seq_one_letter_code
_entity_poly.pdbx_strand_id
1 'polypeptide(L)'
;MNAMNRLVHVLQSLGGFATREQLESVRPKLKDVMKVSVELVDAGWAAWDEAPDGSQQLRLTENTLAMMSPNAKKMTHGQLR
;
A
#
# COMPACT_ATOMS: atom_id res chain seq x y z
N MET A 1 9.18 13.90 1.34
CA MET A 1 8.57 12.56 1.18
C MET A 1 7.08 12.67 1.45
N ASN A 2 6.24 12.33 0.46
CA ASN A 2 4.78 12.39 0.57
C ASN A 2 4.26 11.35 1.60
N ALA A 3 3.20 11.68 2.33
CA ALA A 3 2.63 10.79 3.35
C ALA A 3 2.10 9.48 2.73
N MET A 4 1.55 9.54 1.51
CA MET A 4 1.18 8.36 0.71
C MET A 4 2.35 7.42 0.47
N ASN A 5 3.50 7.95 0.01
CA ASN A 5 4.70 7.13 -0.24
C ASN A 5 5.23 6.47 1.04
N ARG A 6 5.10 7.15 2.19
CA ARG A 6 5.47 6.56 3.48
C ARG A 6 4.54 5.41 3.86
N LEU A 7 3.23 5.60 3.73
CA LEU A 7 2.25 4.57 4.05
C LEU A 7 2.41 3.34 3.16
N VAL A 8 2.61 3.56 1.86
CA VAL A 8 2.99 2.53 0.89
C VAL A 8 4.22 1.72 1.34
N HIS A 9 5.32 2.39 1.70
CA HIS A 9 6.53 1.70 2.17
C HIS A 9 6.30 0.90 3.46
N VAL A 10 5.44 1.41 4.36
CA VAL A 10 5.04 0.68 5.57
C VAL A 10 4.27 -0.58 5.19
N LEU A 11 3.27 -0.48 4.31
CA LEU A 11 2.51 -1.62 3.82
C LEU A 11 3.42 -2.66 3.16
N GLN A 12 4.35 -2.23 2.30
CA GLN A 12 5.33 -3.13 1.70
C GLN A 12 6.20 -3.84 2.75
N SER A 13 6.68 -3.13 3.77
CA SER A 13 7.46 -3.72 4.85
C SER A 13 6.67 -4.73 5.67
N LEU A 14 5.34 -4.62 5.68
CA LEU A 14 4.41 -5.55 6.34
C LEU A 14 3.94 -6.69 5.42
N GLY A 15 4.45 -6.78 4.19
CA GLY A 15 4.08 -7.83 3.23
C GLY A 15 3.04 -7.41 2.19
N GLY A 16 2.76 -6.12 2.06
CA GLY A 16 1.85 -5.53 1.08
C GLY A 16 0.44 -5.24 1.60
N PHE A 17 0.17 -5.51 2.87
CA PHE A 17 -1.10 -5.20 3.54
C PHE A 17 -0.87 -4.87 5.01
N ALA A 18 -1.84 -4.20 5.64
CA ALA A 18 -1.86 -3.97 7.08
C ALA A 18 -3.29 -3.90 7.60
N THR A 19 -3.53 -4.44 8.80
CA THR A 19 -4.83 -4.27 9.47
C THR A 19 -5.01 -2.83 9.95
N ARG A 20 -6.26 -2.44 10.19
CA ARG A 20 -6.56 -1.14 10.80
C ARG A 20 -5.80 -0.93 12.12
N GLU A 21 -5.71 -1.95 12.97
CA GLU A 21 -4.96 -1.86 14.23
C GLU A 21 -3.45 -1.61 14.00
N GLN A 22 -2.85 -2.29 13.00
CA GLN A 22 -1.46 -2.03 12.62
C GLN A 22 -1.27 -0.61 12.08
N LEU A 23 -2.23 -0.11 11.31
CA LEU A 23 -2.23 1.27 10.83
C LEU A 23 -2.36 2.29 11.97
N GLU A 24 -3.22 2.02 12.95
CA GLU A 24 -3.38 2.84 14.15
C GLU A 24 -2.12 2.82 15.03
N SER A 25 -1.40 1.70 15.08
CA SER A 25 -0.10 1.59 15.77
C SER A 25 1.00 2.43 15.11
N VAL A 26 0.96 2.63 13.78
CA VAL A 26 1.91 3.52 13.07
C VAL A 26 1.44 4.98 12.99
N ARG A 27 0.22 5.30 13.45
CA ARG A 27 -0.33 6.67 13.56
C ARG A 27 0.61 7.71 14.18
N PRO A 28 1.37 7.45 15.27
CA PRO A 28 2.29 8.46 15.80
C PRO A 28 3.39 8.88 14.79
N LYS A 29 3.69 8.04 13.78
CA LYS A 29 4.66 8.34 12.71
C LYS A 29 4.00 8.99 11.48
N LEU A 30 2.69 8.83 11.32
CA LEU A 30 1.88 9.34 10.21
C LEU A 30 0.69 10.12 10.77
N LYS A 31 0.84 11.45 10.80
CA LYS A 31 -0.08 12.41 11.45
C LYS A 31 -1.56 12.17 11.12
N ASP A 32 -1.86 11.61 9.94
CA ASP A 32 -3.21 11.29 9.49
C ASP A 32 -3.27 9.97 8.68
N VAL A 33 -2.78 8.86 9.23
CA VAL A 33 -2.73 7.54 8.54
C VAL A 33 -4.06 7.13 7.90
N MET A 34 -5.19 7.39 8.55
CA MET A 34 -6.53 7.08 8.03
C MET A 34 -6.90 7.93 6.83
N LYS A 35 -6.62 9.24 6.87
CA LYS A 35 -6.84 10.12 5.71
C LYS A 35 -6.01 9.65 4.51
N VAL A 36 -4.73 9.36 4.75
CA VAL A 36 -3.80 8.91 3.71
C VAL A 36 -4.21 7.54 3.14
N SER A 37 -4.78 6.65 3.97
CA SER A 37 -5.31 5.37 3.48
C SER A 37 -6.48 5.55 2.54
N VAL A 38 -7.39 6.50 2.82
CA VAL A 38 -8.49 6.83 1.91
C VAL A 38 -7.95 7.44 0.62
N GLU A 39 -6.97 8.34 0.70
CA GLU A 39 -6.34 8.92 -0.51
C GLU A 39 -5.63 7.86 -1.36
N LEU A 40 -5.01 6.83 -0.75
CA LEU A 40 -4.43 5.70 -1.48
C LEU A 40 -5.50 4.87 -2.19
N VAL A 41 -6.65 4.67 -1.55
CA VAL A 41 -7.76 3.92 -2.13
C VAL A 41 -8.40 4.70 -3.28
N ASP A 42 -8.64 6.00 -3.09
CA ASP A 42 -9.17 6.91 -4.11
C ASP A 42 -8.24 6.99 -5.33
N ALA A 43 -6.92 7.01 -5.10
CA ALA A 43 -5.92 6.96 -6.16
C ALA A 43 -5.79 5.58 -6.84
N GLY A 44 -6.47 4.53 -6.34
CA GLY A 44 -6.38 3.16 -6.85
C GLY A 44 -5.09 2.41 -6.48
N TRP A 45 -4.34 2.92 -5.50
CA TRP A 45 -3.08 2.33 -5.06
C TRP A 45 -3.27 1.23 -4.01
N ALA A 46 -4.36 1.30 -3.25
CA ALA A 46 -4.73 0.31 -2.25
C ALA A 46 -6.24 0.03 -2.29
N ALA A 47 -6.66 -1.01 -1.59
CA ALA A 47 -8.06 -1.34 -1.35
C ALA A 47 -8.24 -1.72 0.13
N TRP A 48 -9.42 -1.44 0.68
CA TRP A 48 -9.83 -1.99 1.97
C TRP A 48 -10.54 -3.33 1.72
N ASP A 49 -9.95 -4.39 2.26
CA ASP A 49 -10.52 -5.73 2.27
C ASP A 49 -11.00 -6.08 3.68
N GLU A 50 -12.06 -6.89 3.77
CA GLU A 50 -12.50 -7.49 5.01
C GLU A 50 -11.86 -8.89 5.12
N ALA A 51 -11.12 -9.13 6.20
CA ALA A 51 -10.52 -10.41 6.48
C ALA A 51 -11.55 -11.40 7.07
N PRO A 52 -11.27 -12.72 7.05
CA PRO A 52 -12.21 -13.74 7.53
C PRO A 52 -12.60 -13.62 9.00
N ASP A 53 -11.82 -12.89 9.80
CA ASP A 53 -12.08 -12.59 11.21
C ASP A 53 -12.95 -11.33 11.42
N GLY A 54 -13.38 -10.69 10.33
CA GLY A 54 -14.13 -9.42 10.34
C GLY A 54 -13.26 -8.18 10.47
N SER A 55 -11.93 -8.31 10.46
CA SER A 55 -11.03 -7.15 10.53
C SER A 55 -10.89 -6.46 9.18
N GLN A 56 -10.84 -5.13 9.18
CA GLN A 56 -10.55 -4.35 7.97
C GLN A 56 -9.03 -4.25 7.75
N GLN A 57 -8.61 -4.55 6.52
CA GLN A 57 -7.21 -4.57 6.10
C GLN A 57 -7.01 -3.70 4.87
N LEU A 58 -6.03 -2.82 4.92
CA LEU A 58 -5.61 -2.03 3.76
C LEU A 58 -4.57 -2.83 3.01
N ARG A 59 -4.86 -3.18 1.76
CA ARG A 59 -4.00 -3.97 0.89
C ARG A 59 -3.56 -3.16 -0.32
N LEU A 60 -2.27 -3.20 -0.65
CA LEU A 60 -1.77 -2.62 -1.91
C LEU A 60 -2.31 -3.40 -3.10
N THR A 61 -2.72 -2.70 -4.14
CA THR A 61 -3.18 -3.33 -5.38
C THR A 61 -2.01 -4.01 -6.09
N GLU A 62 -2.30 -5.03 -6.90
CA GLU A 62 -1.29 -5.72 -7.70
C GLU A 62 -0.52 -4.77 -8.62
N ASN A 63 -1.21 -3.77 -9.18
CA ASN A 63 -0.57 -2.72 -9.97
C ASN A 63 0.45 -1.92 -9.15
N THR A 64 0.12 -1.57 -7.92
CA THR A 64 0.99 -0.82 -7.02
C THR A 64 2.21 -1.64 -6.59
N LEU A 65 1.98 -2.92 -6.26
CA LEU A 65 3.05 -3.87 -5.98
C LEU A 65 3.95 -4.09 -7.20
N ALA A 66 3.38 -4.13 -8.41
CA ALA A 66 4.11 -4.25 -9.65
C ALA A 66 4.97 -3.00 -9.91
N MET A 67 4.41 -1.79 -9.77
CA MET A 67 5.12 -0.52 -9.95
C MET A 67 6.30 -0.35 -8.98
N MET A 68 6.22 -0.95 -7.79
CA MET A 68 7.22 -0.80 -6.73
C MET A 68 8.18 -1.99 -6.63
N SER A 69 7.86 -3.11 -7.28
CA SER A 69 8.79 -4.21 -7.41
C SER A 69 9.99 -3.75 -8.24
N PRO A 70 11.25 -4.00 -7.81
CA PRO A 70 12.43 -3.64 -8.59
C PRO A 70 12.49 -4.28 -9.99
N ASN A 71 11.61 -5.26 -10.27
CA ASN A 71 11.40 -5.88 -11.58
C ASN A 71 10.45 -5.12 -12.52
N ALA A 72 9.68 -4.11 -12.08
CA ALA A 72 8.83 -3.31 -12.98
C ALA A 72 9.64 -2.66 -14.10
N LYS A 73 10.89 -2.25 -13.78
CA LYS A 73 11.83 -1.69 -14.74
C LYS A 73 12.37 -2.69 -15.78
N LYS A 74 12.17 -4.00 -15.60
CA LYS A 74 12.66 -5.02 -16.55
C LYS A 74 11.60 -5.48 -17.55
N MET A 75 10.30 -5.30 -17.28
CA MET A 75 9.26 -5.70 -18.25
C MET A 75 9.05 -4.66 -19.36
N THR A 76 9.42 -3.39 -19.16
CA THR A 76 9.36 -2.34 -20.20
C THR A 76 10.66 -2.17 -20.98
N HIS A 77 11.58 -3.14 -20.93
CA HIS A 77 12.85 -3.09 -21.68
C HIS A 77 13.29 -4.42 -22.28
N GLY A 78 12.41 -5.43 -22.32
CA GLY A 78 12.75 -6.78 -22.77
C GLY A 78 11.86 -7.39 -23.85
N GLN A 79 10.87 -6.66 -24.37
CA GLN A 79 10.00 -7.14 -25.46
C GLN A 79 10.04 -6.19 -26.66
N LEU A 80 11.25 -5.85 -27.11
CA LEU A 80 11.53 -5.31 -28.43
C LEU A 80 12.91 -5.83 -28.86
N ARG A 81 13.00 -7.12 -29.18
CA ARG A 81 13.95 -7.65 -30.16
C ARG A 81 13.61 -9.09 -30.52
#